data_AF-A0A938GXK2-F1
#
_entry.id   AF-A0A938GXK2-F1
#
_cell.length_a   1.000
_cell.length_b   1.000
_cell.length_c   1.000
_cell.angle_alpha   90.00
_cell.angle_beta   90.00
_cell.angle_gamma   90.00
#
_symmetry.space_group_name_H-M   'P 1'
#
loop_
_entity.id
_entity.type
_entity.pdbx_description
1 polymer ?
#
loop_
_entity_poly.entity_id
_entity_poly.type
_entity_poly.pdbx_seq_one_letter_code
_entity_poly.pdbx_strand_id
1 'polypeptide(L)' 'MILPTKHIHPLDSLLGVGALILERLQTTRTVTQLWDEMRDVPQVATFERLVLGLDLLYMMGVVELDGGVIRRAGR' A
#
# COMPACT_ATOMS: atom_id res chain seq x y z
N MET A 1 -35.66 -8.68 -6.59
CA MET A 1 -34.61 -7.70 -6.89
C MET A 1 -33.28 -8.29 -6.46
N ILE A 2 -32.29 -8.36 -7.35
CA ILE A 2 -30.92 -8.79 -7.00
C ILE A 2 -30.26 -7.59 -6.30
N LEU A 3 -30.04 -7.67 -4.99
CA LEU A 3 -29.29 -6.66 -4.24
C LEU A 3 -27.83 -6.62 -4.72
N PRO A 4 -27.16 -5.45 -4.73
CA PRO A 4 -25.75 -5.37 -5.08
C PRO A 4 -24.94 -6.15 -4.04
N THR A 5 -24.37 -7.29 -4.43
CA THR A 5 -23.51 -8.11 -3.56
C THR A 5 -22.03 -7.71 -3.62
N LYS A 6 -21.67 -6.72 -4.45
CA LYS A 6 -20.28 -6.34 -4.74
C LYS A 6 -19.70 -5.34 -3.72
N HIS A 7 -19.90 -5.60 -2.43
CA HIS A 7 -19.23 -4.84 -1.39
C HIS A 7 -17.76 -5.31 -1.32
N ILE A 8 -16.86 -4.48 -1.84
CA ILE A 8 -15.43 -4.62 -1.56
C ILE A 8 -15.25 -4.22 -0.09
N HIS A 9 -14.69 -5.10 0.73
CA HIS A 9 -14.39 -4.76 2.12
C HIS A 9 -13.48 -3.51 2.12
N PRO A 10 -13.65 -2.51 3.00
CA PRO A 10 -12.88 -1.26 2.93
C PRO A 10 -11.35 -1.48 2.91
N LEU A 11 -10.85 -2.49 3.61
CA LEU A 11 -9.43 -2.86 3.59
C LEU A 11 -8.97 -3.46 2.25
N ASP A 12 -9.89 -4.00 1.44
CA ASP A 12 -9.61 -4.47 0.09
C ASP A 12 -9.59 -3.35 -0.95
N SER A 13 -10.05 -2.15 -0.59
CA SER A 13 -9.92 -0.97 -1.46
C SER A 13 -8.46 -0.54 -1.57
N LEU A 14 -8.11 0.15 -2.65
CA LEU A 14 -6.75 0.65 -2.84
C LEU A 14 -6.34 1.65 -1.74
N LEU A 15 -7.29 2.42 -1.21
CA LEU A 15 -7.08 3.30 -0.07
C LEU A 15 -6.75 2.49 1.20
N GLY A 16 -7.46 1.40 1.44
CA GLY A 16 -7.19 0.47 2.55
C GLY A 16 -5.81 -0.18 2.44
N VAL A 17 -5.44 -0.61 1.23
CA VAL A 17 -4.10 -1.11 0.94
C VAL A 17 -3.03 -0.05 1.23
N GLY A 18 -3.22 1.18 0.76
CA GLY A 18 -2.32 2.30 1.05
C GLY A 18 -2.19 2.58 2.56
N ALA A 19 -3.29 2.49 3.31
CA ALA A 19 -3.26 2.65 4.76
C ALA A 19 -2.43 1.55 5.45
N LEU A 20 -2.59 0.28 5.06
CA LEU A 20 -1.81 -0.84 5.58
C LEU A 20 -0.31 -0.69 5.25
N ILE A 21 0.00 -0.25 4.02
CA ILE A 21 1.38 0.04 3.61
C ILE A 21 1.99 1.15 4.46
N LEU A 22 1.27 2.25 4.66
CA LEU A 22 1.73 3.34 5.53
C LEU A 22 1.96 2.83 6.95
N GLU A 23 1.00 2.11 7.54
CA GLU A 23 1.13 1.55 8.88
C GLU A 23 2.42 0.75 9.05
N ARG A 24 2.84 0.00 8.02
CA ARG A 24 4.12 -0.73 8.05
C ARG A 24 5.35 0.16 7.78
N LEU A 25 5.22 1.17 6.92
CA LEU A 25 6.28 2.11 6.56
C LEU A 25 6.53 3.15 7.67
N GLN A 26 6.97 2.73 8.84
CA GLN A 26 7.36 3.63 9.94
C GLN A 26 8.80 4.16 9.78
N THR A 27 9.63 3.42 9.05
CA THR A 27 11.03 3.75 8.74
C THR A 27 11.25 3.68 7.23
N THR A 28 12.28 4.38 6.75
CA THR A 28 12.72 4.30 5.35
C THR A 28 13.13 2.88 4.99
N ARG A 29 12.61 2.36 3.88
CA ARG A 29 12.78 0.95 3.46
C ARG A 29 12.89 0.85 1.95
N THR A 30 13.56 -0.17 1.44
CA THR A 30 13.46 -0.50 0.01
C THR A 30 12.11 -1.11 -0.31
N VAL A 31 11.73 -1.08 -1.59
CA VAL A 31 10.50 -1.74 -2.07
C VAL A 31 10.52 -3.24 -1.76
N THR A 32 11.68 -3.89 -1.89
CA THR A 32 11.85 -5.32 -1.58
C THR A 32 11.60 -5.62 -0.11
N GLN A 33 12.18 -4.83 0.81
CA GLN A 33 11.94 -5.01 2.25
C GLN A 33 10.47 -4.84 2.62
N LEU A 34 9.80 -3.86 2.00
CA LEU A 34 8.38 -3.62 2.22
C LEU A 34 7.52 -4.76 1.66
N TRP A 35 7.90 -5.31 0.50
CA TRP A 35 7.24 -6.48 -0.08
C TRP A 35 7.36 -7.71 0.80
N ASP A 36 8.57 -8.02 1.29
CA ASP A 36 8.80 -9.18 2.16
C ASP A 36 7.93 -9.13 3.42
N GLU A 37 7.68 -7.93 3.94
CA GLU A 37 6.85 -7.70 5.12
C GLU A 37 5.34 -7.73 4.87
N MET A 38 4.91 -7.50 3.63
CA MET A 38 3.51 -7.29 3.27
C MET A 38 2.91 -8.43 2.44
N ARG A 39 3.73 -9.31 1.85
CA ARG A 39 3.26 -10.40 0.97
C ARG A 39 2.31 -11.40 1.64
N ASP A 40 2.36 -11.53 2.96
CA ASP A 40 1.47 -12.38 3.73
C ASP A 40 0.22 -11.64 4.25
N VAL A 41 0.11 -10.32 4.01
CA VAL A 41 -1.10 -9.55 4.30
C VAL A 41 -2.12 -9.83 3.21
N PRO A 42 -3.31 -10.39 3.51
CA PRO A 42 -4.28 -10.81 2.48
C PRO A 42 -4.67 -9.69 1.52
N GLN A 43 -4.75 -8.45 2.02
CA GLN A 43 -5.10 -7.27 1.24
C GLN A 43 -3.94 -6.76 0.37
N VAL A 44 -2.71 -7.23 0.55
CA VAL A 44 -1.55 -6.81 -0.24
C VAL A 44 -0.95 -7.95 -1.05
N ALA A 45 -1.27 -9.21 -0.74
CA ALA A 45 -0.75 -10.51 -1.21
C ALA A 45 -0.12 -10.66 -2.62
N THR A 46 -0.31 -9.74 -3.55
CA THR A 46 0.41 -9.67 -4.83
C THR A 46 1.33 -8.45 -4.91
N PHE A 47 2.47 -8.60 -5.58
CA PHE A 47 3.40 -7.49 -5.76
C PHE A 47 2.74 -6.30 -6.49
N GLU A 48 1.84 -6.59 -7.43
CA GLU A 48 1.04 -5.57 -8.11
C GLU A 48 0.18 -4.75 -7.15
N ARG A 49 -0.48 -5.37 -6.16
CA ARG A 49 -1.27 -4.63 -5.15
C ARG A 49 -0.39 -3.75 -4.28
N LEU A 50 0.82 -4.21 -3.93
CA LEU A 50 1.80 -3.38 -3.24
C LEU A 50 2.15 -2.15 -4.08
N VAL A 51 2.52 -2.35 -5.34
CA VAL A 51 2.91 -1.26 -6.25
C VAL A 51 1.76 -0.27 -6.46
N LEU A 52 0.54 -0.73 -6.73
CA LEU A 52 -0.61 0.16 -6.88
C LEU A 52 -0.89 0.98 -5.61
N GLY A 53 -0.70 0.37 -4.43
CA GLY A 53 -0.82 1.08 -3.16
C GLY A 53 0.26 2.15 -2.99
N LEU A 54 1.51 1.84 -3.35
CA LEU A 54 2.61 2.80 -3.34
C LEU A 54 2.41 3.92 -4.36
N ASP A 55 1.93 3.62 -5.56
CA ASP A 55 1.61 4.60 -6.60
C ASP A 55 0.54 5.58 -6.11
N LEU A 56 -0.54 5.06 -5.48
CA LEU A 56 -1.57 5.89 -4.87
C LEU A 56 -0.97 6.83 -3.81
N LEU A 57 -0.16 6.29 -2.90
CA LEU A 57 0.48 7.08 -1.84
C LEU A 57 1.43 8.15 -2.39
N TYR A 58 2.19 7.81 -3.43
CA TYR A 58 3.11 8.72 -4.11
C TYR A 58 2.35 9.84 -4.81
N MET A 59 1.29 9.51 -5.55
CA MET A 59 0.41 10.49 -6.20
C MET A 59 -0.27 11.44 -5.20
N MET A 60 -0.61 10.95 -4.01
CA MET A 60 -1.14 11.78 -2.91
C MET A 60 -0.07 12.62 -2.20
N GLY A 61 1.22 12.46 -2.54
CA GLY A 61 2.33 13.15 -1.89
C GLY A 61 2.56 12.70 -0.44
N VAL A 62 2.15 11.47 -0.08
CA VAL A 62 2.29 10.94 1.28
C VAL A 62 3.56 10.11 1.45
N VAL A 63 4.11 9.59 0.35
CA VAL A 63 5.41 8.92 0.31
C VAL A 63 6.26 9.45 -0.83
N GLU A 64 7.57 9.29 -0.69
CA GLU A 64 8.55 9.66 -1.69
C GLU A 64 9.46 8.45 -1.97
N LEU A 65 9.87 8.32 -3.23
CA LEU A 65 10.89 7.38 -3.67
C LEU A 65 12.15 8.19 -4.03
N ASP A 66 13.22 7.99 -3.25
CA ASP A 66 14.52 8.61 -3.49
C ASP A 66 15.63 7.59 -3.23
N GLY A 67 16.66 7.55 -4.07
CA GLY A 67 17.79 6.63 -3.90
C GLY A 67 17.42 5.13 -3.79
N GLY A 68 16.28 4.71 -4.36
CA GLY A 68 15.81 3.31 -4.29
C GLY A 68 15.12 2.92 -2.98
N VAL A 69 14.87 3.88 -2.08
CA VAL A 69 14.13 3.69 -0.84
C VAL A 69 12.86 4.52 -0.83
N ILE A 70 11.83 3.97 -0.19
CA ILE A 70 10.56 4.65 0.07
C ILE A 70 10.58 5.20 1.49
N ARG A 71 10.16 6.46 1.62
CA ARG A 71 10.00 7.16 2.90
C ARG A 71 8.67 7.89 2.94
N ARG A 72 8.16 8.17 4.14
CA ARG A 72 7.00 9.05 4.32
C ARG A 72 7.38 10.49 4.01
N ALA A 73 6.55 11.19 3.26
CA ALA A 73 6.72 12.61 2.98
C ALA A 73 6.49 13.43 4.26
N GLY A 74 7.25 14.50 4.45
CA GLY A 74 7.14 15.39 5.62
C GLY A 74 7.67 14.85 6.94
N ARG A 75 8.42 13.75 6.93
CA ARG A 75 9.22 13.24 8.07
C ARG A 75 10.72 13.26 7.76
#